data_AF-J9EDJ3-F1
#
_entry.id   AF-J9EDJ3-F1
#
_cell.length_a   1.000
_cell.length_b   1.000
_cell.length_c   1.000
_cell.angle_alpha   90.00
_cell.angle_beta   90.00
_cell.angle_gamma   90.00
#
_symmetry.space_group_name_H-M   'P 1'
#
loop_
_entity.id
_entity.type
_entity.pdbx_description
1 polymer ?
#
loop_
_entity_poly.entity_id
_entity_poly.type
_entity_poly.pdbx_seq_one_letter_code
_entity_poly.pdbx_strand_id
1 'polypeptide(L)'
;ADTDQDGFVSGADVRDILLATGIQQNTLALLWSLVDLKKNGMLNLEQFSLIMYLIENHKQGKPVPFSLPRNLVPPSFRTVEAPATNIASGYTMQNTVPTGNEELDALLREVEKLILDRREADQEIVQLEADMTVKNSEIKNLKIELTTLENTVIQLEKQKCEAEKRLEALDSQIIQLGRSVEQSREKVKEEEKRLSEFHSQNTQDGEDKSTNEELIHVQREVQSLEGEKKTLSVTLSQHNAAIEKASLELTKFERRCANVEEITKRIENENEKLKKAAERLSQLLESNDIETLNKEKDELFAVLVEISPIVENQDSGVATDPFVAAVRPGIGFETDPFASTTNSSFTNFDAFSGKDPFGSDISNTKSPPAIATSSKTPPPRPAPPKSLKTVESDPFSGVDPFAESGVTAAAATTDQFADFANFDAFAKS
;
A
#
# COMPACT_ATOMS: atom_id res chain seq x y z
N ALA A 1 -43.17 19.05 49.12
CA ALA A 1 -43.85 20.35 49.16
C ALA A 1 -42.85 21.45 48.86
N ASP A 2 -41.64 21.37 49.44
CA ASP A 2 -40.45 22.06 48.96
C ASP A 2 -39.74 21.14 47.92
N THR A 3 -39.61 21.59 46.68
CA THR A 3 -39.10 20.78 45.55
C THR A 3 -37.61 20.99 45.33
N ASP A 4 -37.11 22.16 45.67
CA ASP A 4 -35.76 22.66 45.49
C ASP A 4 -34.95 22.73 46.80
N GLN A 5 -35.57 22.41 47.93
CA GLN A 5 -34.98 22.35 49.28
C GLN A 5 -34.31 23.65 49.71
N ASP A 6 -34.83 24.78 49.25
CA ASP A 6 -34.30 26.12 49.54
C ASP A 6 -34.82 26.68 50.88
N GLY A 7 -35.74 25.95 51.54
CA GLY A 7 -36.35 26.34 52.80
C GLY A 7 -37.58 27.26 52.65
N PHE A 8 -38.02 27.50 51.41
CA PHE A 8 -39.21 28.23 51.05
C PHE A 8 -40.14 27.35 50.21
N VAL A 9 -41.42 27.71 50.19
CA VAL A 9 -42.40 27.07 49.31
C VAL A 9 -43.16 28.16 48.56
N SER A 10 -43.16 28.07 47.23
CA SER A 10 -43.90 29.03 46.42
C SER A 10 -45.39 28.74 46.47
N GLY A 11 -46.21 29.75 46.20
CA GLY A 11 -47.66 29.56 46.08
C GLY A 11 -48.07 28.51 45.06
N ALA A 12 -47.27 28.27 44.02
CA ALA A 12 -47.52 27.21 43.05
C ALA A 12 -47.30 25.82 43.66
N ASP A 13 -46.23 25.64 44.44
CA ASP A 13 -45.85 24.34 45.00
C ASP A 13 -46.85 23.81 46.03
N VAL A 14 -47.46 24.72 46.78
CA VAL A 14 -48.41 24.36 47.84
C VAL A 14 -49.87 24.53 47.44
N ARG A 15 -50.15 25.07 46.26
CA ARG A 15 -51.52 25.28 45.77
C ARG A 15 -52.34 23.99 45.80
N ASP A 16 -51.80 22.91 45.27
CA ASP A 16 -52.53 21.65 45.16
C ASP A 16 -52.76 21.02 46.54
N ILE A 17 -51.78 21.17 47.45
CA ILE A 17 -51.88 20.73 48.84
C ILE A 17 -52.99 21.52 49.58
N LEU A 18 -53.04 22.83 49.37
CA LEU A 18 -54.05 23.71 49.97
C LEU A 18 -55.44 23.43 49.40
N LEU A 19 -55.57 23.19 48.09
CA LEU A 19 -56.86 22.81 47.48
C LEU A 19 -57.36 21.45 47.96
N ALA A 20 -56.45 20.50 48.22
CA ALA A 20 -56.80 19.19 48.78
C ALA A 20 -57.42 19.25 50.19
N THR A 21 -57.30 20.38 50.89
CA THR A 21 -57.92 20.58 52.22
C THR A 21 -59.44 20.73 52.19
N GLY A 22 -60.03 20.93 51.00
CA GLY A 22 -61.48 21.07 50.80
C GLY A 22 -62.06 22.44 51.15
N ILE A 23 -61.21 23.43 51.47
CA ILE A 23 -61.63 24.82 51.72
C ILE A 23 -61.85 25.56 50.38
N GLN A 24 -62.83 26.45 50.34
CA GLN A 24 -63.08 27.29 49.16
C GLN A 24 -61.84 28.12 48.78
N GLN A 25 -61.57 28.21 47.47
CA GLN A 25 -60.39 28.88 46.94
C GLN A 25 -60.27 30.36 47.39
N ASN A 26 -61.40 31.06 47.51
CA ASN A 26 -61.43 32.45 48.00
C ASN A 26 -60.93 32.56 49.45
N THR A 27 -61.30 31.61 50.31
CA THR A 27 -60.86 31.57 51.70
C THR A 27 -59.39 31.18 51.82
N LEU A 28 -58.91 30.26 50.96
CA LEU A 28 -57.49 29.93 50.89
C LEU A 28 -56.64 31.13 50.46
N ALA A 29 -57.10 31.93 49.50
CA ALA A 29 -56.44 33.17 49.09
C ALA A 29 -56.38 34.20 50.23
N LEU A 30 -57.45 34.32 51.01
CA LEU A 30 -57.46 35.18 52.20
C LEU A 30 -56.45 34.69 53.25
N LEU A 31 -56.45 33.39 53.56
CA LEU A 31 -55.51 32.78 54.50
C LEU A 31 -54.05 32.94 54.06
N TRP A 32 -53.79 32.78 52.77
CA TRP A 32 -52.49 33.04 52.16
C TRP A 32 -52.02 34.47 52.40
N SER A 33 -52.88 35.46 52.12
CA SER A 33 -52.56 36.87 52.29
C SER A 33 -52.29 37.27 53.75
N LEU A 34 -52.82 36.51 54.72
CA LEU A 34 -52.59 36.74 56.14
C LEU A 34 -51.24 36.24 56.63
N VAL A 35 -50.71 35.17 56.02
CA VAL A 35 -49.42 34.57 56.42
C VAL A 35 -48.24 35.09 55.62
N ASP A 36 -48.47 35.55 54.39
CA ASP A 36 -47.44 36.18 53.54
C ASP A 36 -47.20 37.64 53.97
N LEU A 37 -46.56 37.80 55.13
CA LEU A 37 -46.25 39.09 55.74
C LEU A 37 -45.34 39.96 54.86
N LYS A 38 -44.49 39.33 54.03
CA LYS A 38 -43.57 40.02 53.12
C LYS A 38 -44.16 40.26 51.73
N LYS A 39 -45.33 39.71 51.43
CA LYS A 39 -46.00 39.77 50.12
C LYS A 39 -45.09 39.35 48.96
N ASN A 40 -44.22 38.38 49.21
CA ASN A 40 -43.23 37.89 48.24
C ASN A 40 -43.71 36.63 47.51
N GLY A 41 -44.91 36.12 47.80
CA GLY A 41 -45.48 34.96 47.14
C GLY A 41 -44.82 33.63 47.52
N MET A 42 -43.97 33.64 48.54
CA MET A 42 -43.23 32.47 49.04
C MET A 42 -43.36 32.41 50.55
N LEU A 43 -43.64 31.23 51.10
CA LEU A 43 -43.75 31.02 52.54
C LEU A 43 -42.52 30.29 53.04
N ASN A 44 -41.92 30.76 54.14
CA ASN A 44 -40.93 29.98 54.87
C ASN A 44 -41.61 28.92 55.75
N LEU A 45 -40.83 28.05 56.39
CA LEU A 45 -41.33 26.98 57.27
C LEU A 45 -42.32 27.48 58.35
N GLU A 46 -42.04 28.61 58.98
CA GLU A 46 -42.90 29.19 60.02
C GLU A 46 -44.24 29.66 59.45
N GLN A 47 -44.22 30.33 58.30
CA GLN A 47 -45.41 30.81 57.61
C GLN A 47 -46.25 29.66 57.04
N PHE A 48 -45.61 28.61 56.53
CA PHE A 48 -46.28 27.39 56.06
C PHE A 48 -46.96 26.61 57.21
N SER A 49 -46.30 26.53 58.36
CA SER A 49 -46.89 25.93 59.55
C SER A 49 -48.11 26.73 60.03
N LEU A 50 -48.01 28.07 59.96
CA LEU A 50 -49.08 28.97 60.35
C LEU A 50 -50.31 28.88 59.43
N ILE A 51 -50.13 28.78 58.10
CA ILE A 51 -51.26 28.65 57.18
C ILE A 51 -51.99 27.33 57.37
N MET A 52 -51.26 26.23 57.60
CA MET A 52 -51.87 24.92 57.89
C MET A 52 -52.65 24.94 59.21
N TYR A 53 -52.13 25.63 60.22
CA TYR A 53 -52.84 25.84 61.50
C TYR A 53 -54.14 26.64 61.32
N LEU A 54 -54.13 27.70 60.51
CA LEU A 54 -55.33 28.51 60.25
C LEU A 54 -56.38 27.74 59.42
N ILE A 55 -55.94 26.91 58.48
CA ILE A 55 -56.79 26.00 57.71
C ILE A 55 -57.50 25.01 58.63
N GLU A 56 -56.77 24.39 59.55
CA GLU A 56 -57.34 23.43 60.49
C GLU A 56 -58.33 24.10 61.45
N ASN A 57 -58.02 25.31 61.94
CA ASN A 57 -58.98 26.11 62.71
C ASN A 57 -60.24 26.46 61.93
N HIS A 58 -60.11 26.76 60.63
CA HIS A 58 -61.25 27.05 59.78
C HIS A 58 -62.13 25.81 59.56
N LYS A 59 -61.52 24.64 59.36
CA LYS A 59 -62.23 23.35 59.28
C LYS A 59 -62.98 23.01 60.57
N GLN A 60 -62.48 23.44 61.72
CA GLN A 60 -63.15 23.33 63.02
C GLN A 60 -64.28 24.35 63.24
N GLY A 61 -64.63 25.13 62.21
CA GLY A 61 -65.73 26.10 62.25
C GLY A 61 -65.38 27.46 62.84
N LYS A 62 -64.09 27.75 63.09
CA LYS A 62 -63.66 29.08 63.54
C LYS A 62 -63.61 30.05 62.35
N PRO A 63 -64.07 31.30 62.52
CA PRO A 63 -64.00 32.29 61.45
C PRO A 63 -62.54 32.67 61.16
N VAL A 64 -62.24 32.95 59.88
CA VAL A 64 -60.92 33.46 59.48
C VAL A 64 -60.76 34.89 59.99
N PRO A 65 -59.70 35.23 60.75
CA PRO A 65 -59.50 36.57 61.25
C PRO A 65 -59.19 37.56 60.12
N PHE A 66 -59.64 38.81 60.22
CA PHE A 66 -59.37 39.86 59.22
C PHE A 66 -57.90 40.31 59.20
N SER A 67 -57.17 40.08 60.29
CA SER A 67 -55.75 40.40 60.43
C SER A 67 -55.10 39.36 61.33
N LEU A 68 -53.85 38.99 61.04
CA LEU A 68 -53.10 38.05 61.87
C LEU A 68 -52.83 38.67 63.25
N PRO A 69 -53.36 38.13 64.36
CA PRO A 69 -53.14 38.72 65.67
C PRO A 69 -51.68 38.54 66.12
N ARG A 70 -51.15 39.50 66.91
CA ARG A 70 -49.71 39.59 67.26
C ARG A 70 -49.15 38.31 67.92
N ASN A 71 -50.00 37.52 68.59
CA ASN A 71 -49.63 36.24 69.19
C ASN A 71 -49.39 35.11 68.16
N LEU A 72 -49.98 35.20 66.96
CA LEU A 72 -49.79 34.25 65.86
C LEU A 72 -48.75 34.71 64.85
N VAL A 73 -48.20 35.93 65.00
CA VAL A 73 -47.05 36.38 64.20
C VAL A 73 -45.82 35.56 64.61
N PRO A 74 -45.15 34.88 63.66
CA PRO A 74 -44.00 34.05 63.98
C PRO A 74 -42.88 34.88 64.63
N PRO A 75 -42.11 34.31 65.59
CA PRO A 75 -41.08 35.03 66.34
C PRO A 75 -40.09 35.76 65.44
N SER A 76 -39.70 35.15 64.32
CA SER A 76 -38.76 35.68 63.33
C SER A 76 -39.23 36.98 62.65
N PHE A 77 -40.54 37.28 62.71
CA PHE A 77 -41.15 38.49 62.15
C PHE A 77 -41.62 39.49 63.22
N ARG A 78 -41.40 39.20 64.50
CA ARG A 78 -41.68 40.18 65.57
C ARG A 78 -40.56 41.21 65.54
N THR A 79 -40.88 42.44 65.17
CA THR A 79 -39.99 43.57 65.39
C THR A 79 -39.62 43.61 66.87
N VAL A 80 -38.33 43.48 67.16
CA VAL A 80 -37.76 43.76 68.47
C VAL A 80 -37.90 45.26 68.67
N GLU A 81 -39.07 45.71 69.10
CA GLU A 81 -39.13 46.90 69.93
C GLU A 81 -38.38 46.50 71.19
N ALA A 82 -37.11 46.88 71.24
CA ALA A 82 -36.32 46.81 72.46
C ALA A 82 -37.20 47.39 73.57
N PRO A 83 -37.38 46.71 74.70
CA PRO A 83 -37.88 47.40 75.87
C PRO A 83 -36.84 48.48 76.13
N ALA A 84 -37.17 49.73 75.84
CA ALA A 84 -36.48 50.86 76.42
C ALA A 84 -36.72 50.73 77.92
N THR A 85 -35.86 49.96 78.57
CA THR A 85 -35.71 49.93 80.01
C THR A 85 -35.27 51.33 80.41
N ASN A 86 -36.27 52.18 80.62
CA ASN A 86 -36.21 53.33 81.50
C ASN A 86 -35.81 52.81 82.89
N ILE A 87 -34.52 52.58 83.08
CA ILE A 87 -33.88 52.49 84.39
C ILE A 87 -32.77 53.56 84.41
N ALA A 88 -33.13 54.77 83.99
CA ALA A 88 -32.43 55.98 84.40
C ALA A 88 -33.17 56.56 85.61
N SER A 89 -33.27 55.77 86.69
CA SER A 89 -33.78 56.26 87.96
C SER A 89 -32.67 56.99 88.70
N GLY A 90 -32.67 58.32 88.54
CA GLY A 90 -32.50 59.29 89.61
C GLY A 90 -31.22 59.26 90.45
N TYR A 91 -30.13 59.84 89.93
CA TYR A 91 -29.18 60.57 90.78
C TYR A 91 -28.79 61.86 90.07
N THR A 92 -29.58 62.92 90.26
CA THR A 92 -29.15 64.28 89.94
C THR A 92 -28.14 64.71 91.00
N MET A 93 -26.93 65.09 90.58
CA MET A 93 -25.92 65.71 91.43
C MET A 93 -26.46 67.00 92.01
N GLN A 94 -26.92 66.96 93.26
CA GLN A 94 -27.28 68.13 94.03
C GLN A 94 -26.09 68.47 94.93
N ASN A 95 -25.55 69.67 94.75
CA ASN A 95 -24.38 70.20 95.46
C ASN A 95 -24.56 70.06 96.98
N THR A 96 -23.89 69.11 97.63
CA THR A 96 -24.02 68.89 99.07
C THR A 96 -23.13 69.87 99.82
N VAL A 97 -23.75 70.68 100.69
CA VAL A 97 -23.06 71.56 101.63
C VAL A 97 -22.41 70.68 102.72
N PRO A 98 -21.17 70.98 103.19
CA PRO A 98 -20.52 70.22 104.24
C PRO A 98 -21.41 70.18 105.48
N THR A 99 -21.85 68.99 105.85
CA THR A 99 -22.62 68.79 107.07
C THR A 99 -21.56 68.51 108.11
N GLY A 100 -21.28 69.41 109.05
CA GLY A 100 -20.09 69.41 109.93
C GLY A 100 -19.77 68.16 110.80
N ASN A 101 -20.34 67.00 110.48
CA ASN A 101 -19.91 65.66 110.87
C ASN A 101 -18.92 65.09 109.83
N GLU A 102 -17.67 64.90 110.24
CA GLU A 102 -16.55 64.40 109.42
C GLU A 102 -16.83 63.02 108.77
N GLU A 103 -17.55 62.13 109.45
CA GLU A 103 -17.92 60.82 108.92
C GLU A 103 -18.92 60.92 107.74
N LEU A 104 -19.84 61.89 107.79
CA LEU A 104 -20.83 62.09 106.74
C LEU A 104 -20.19 62.71 105.49
N ASP A 105 -19.27 63.66 105.67
CA ASP A 105 -18.51 64.26 104.57
C ASP A 105 -17.49 63.27 103.95
N ALA A 106 -16.99 62.30 104.73
CA ALA A 106 -16.17 61.19 104.21
C ALA A 106 -17.00 60.20 103.38
N LEU A 107 -18.20 59.84 103.86
CA LEU A 107 -19.15 59.01 103.11
C LEU A 107 -19.59 59.67 101.80
N LEU A 108 -19.83 60.98 101.80
CA LEU A 108 -20.19 61.73 100.59
C LEU A 108 -19.09 61.68 99.52
N ARG A 109 -17.81 61.84 99.91
CA ARG A 109 -16.67 61.71 98.99
C ARG A 109 -16.53 60.31 98.41
N GLU A 110 -16.76 59.27 99.22
CA GLU A 110 -16.72 57.89 98.74
C GLU A 110 -17.87 57.61 97.76
N VAL A 111 -19.08 58.12 98.05
CA VAL A 111 -20.21 58.02 97.12
C VAL A 111 -19.92 58.72 95.79
N GLU A 112 -19.32 59.91 95.82
CA GLU A 112 -18.92 60.63 94.61
C GLU A 112 -17.89 59.84 93.79
N LYS A 113 -16.88 59.27 94.45
CA LYS A 113 -15.90 58.38 93.83
C LYS A 113 -16.55 57.15 93.20
N LEU A 114 -17.43 56.46 93.93
CA LEU A 114 -18.16 55.29 93.41
C LEU A 114 -19.05 55.62 92.20
N ILE A 115 -19.59 56.84 92.13
CA ILE A 115 -20.35 57.30 90.96
C ILE A 115 -19.43 57.52 89.75
N LEU A 116 -18.22 58.06 89.96
CA LEU A 116 -17.22 58.20 88.90
C LEU A 116 -16.75 56.83 88.41
N ASP A 117 -16.39 55.92 89.33
CA ASP A 117 -15.97 54.56 89.01
C ASP A 117 -17.07 53.79 88.27
N ARG A 118 -18.34 53.93 88.68
CA ARG A 118 -19.50 53.36 87.96
C ARG A 118 -19.60 53.93 86.54
N ARG A 119 -19.45 55.25 86.38
CA ARG A 119 -19.51 55.90 85.07
C ARG A 119 -18.39 55.45 84.14
N GLU A 120 -17.20 55.22 84.66
CA GLU A 120 -16.06 54.68 83.90
C GLU A 120 -16.31 53.23 83.47
N ALA A 121 -16.79 52.38 84.38
CA ALA A 121 -17.19 51.02 84.07
C ALA A 121 -18.33 50.97 83.03
N ASP A 122 -19.34 51.85 83.15
CA ASP A 122 -20.44 51.97 82.19
C ASP A 122 -19.92 52.36 80.79
N GLN A 123 -18.89 53.22 80.69
CA GLN A 123 -18.25 53.57 79.40
C GLN A 123 -17.48 52.40 78.81
N GLU A 124 -16.74 51.64 79.63
CA GLU A 124 -16.01 50.45 79.18
C GLU A 124 -16.98 49.38 78.65
N ILE A 125 -18.12 49.17 79.31
CA ILE A 125 -19.18 48.27 78.84
C ILE A 125 -19.68 48.70 77.46
N VAL A 126 -20.01 49.98 77.27
CA VAL A 126 -20.49 50.49 75.97
C VAL A 126 -19.44 50.31 74.88
N GLN A 127 -18.16 50.52 75.19
CA GLN A 127 -17.07 50.31 74.24
C GLN A 127 -16.91 48.83 73.87
N LEU A 128 -16.91 47.93 74.86
CA LEU A 128 -16.85 46.48 74.66
C LEU A 128 -18.06 45.97 73.87
N GLU A 129 -19.25 46.51 74.11
CA GLU A 129 -20.45 46.21 73.33
C GLU A 129 -20.28 46.65 71.88
N ALA A 130 -19.77 47.86 71.62
CA ALA A 130 -19.48 48.34 70.27
C ALA A 130 -18.45 47.44 69.57
N ASP A 131 -17.35 47.09 70.22
CA ASP A 131 -16.33 46.20 69.66
C ASP A 131 -16.90 44.81 69.38
N MET A 132 -17.75 44.28 70.27
CA MET A 132 -18.45 43.02 70.07
C MET A 132 -19.38 43.07 68.84
N THR A 133 -20.07 44.19 68.59
CA THR A 133 -20.89 44.34 67.37
C THR A 133 -20.04 44.35 66.10
N VAL A 134 -18.89 45.04 66.12
CA VAL A 134 -17.94 45.07 65.00
C VAL A 134 -17.38 43.67 64.74
N LYS A 135 -16.91 42.98 65.77
CA LYS A 135 -16.39 41.60 65.64
C LYS A 135 -17.45 40.62 65.15
N ASN A 136 -18.69 40.75 65.60
CA ASN A 136 -19.80 39.96 65.07
C ASN A 136 -20.07 40.22 63.58
N SER A 137 -19.88 41.46 63.09
CA SER A 137 -19.99 41.77 61.67
C SER A 137 -18.85 41.17 60.84
N GLU A 138 -17.61 41.20 61.37
CA GLU A 138 -16.42 40.60 60.75
C GLU A 138 -16.58 39.07 60.65
N ILE A 139 -17.04 38.41 61.71
CA ILE A 139 -17.33 36.97 61.72
C ILE A 139 -18.38 36.61 60.65
N LYS A 140 -19.43 37.41 60.49
CA LYS A 140 -20.45 37.16 59.46
C LYS A 140 -19.87 37.29 58.06
N ASN A 141 -19.04 38.30 57.80
CA ASN A 141 -18.39 38.49 56.51
C ASN A 141 -17.43 37.33 56.18
N LEU A 142 -16.58 36.94 57.14
CA LEU A 142 -15.67 35.80 56.99
C LEU A 142 -16.44 34.49 56.77
N LYS A 143 -17.60 34.32 57.40
CA LYS A 143 -18.44 33.15 57.17
C LYS A 143 -19.01 33.11 55.75
N ILE A 144 -19.42 34.26 55.21
CA ILE A 144 -19.86 34.36 53.81
C ILE A 144 -18.69 34.02 52.88
N GLU A 145 -17.51 34.60 53.12
CA GLU A 145 -16.31 34.33 52.33
C GLU A 145 -15.93 32.85 52.35
N LEU A 146 -15.92 32.22 53.53
CA LEU A 146 -15.69 30.79 53.70
C LEU A 146 -16.67 29.97 52.84
N THR A 147 -17.97 30.24 52.94
CA THR A 147 -18.99 29.53 52.16
C THR A 147 -18.81 29.75 50.65
N THR A 148 -18.45 30.97 50.21
CA THR A 148 -18.14 31.21 48.80
C THR A 148 -16.92 30.42 48.35
N LEU A 149 -15.87 30.38 49.16
CA LEU A 149 -14.64 29.66 48.84
C LEU A 149 -14.87 28.15 48.81
N GLU A 150 -15.62 27.60 49.77
CA GLU A 150 -16.07 26.21 49.78
C GLU A 150 -16.80 25.84 48.47
N ASN A 151 -17.73 26.68 48.02
CA ASN A 151 -18.42 26.48 46.76
C ASN A 151 -17.47 26.52 45.55
N THR A 152 -16.47 27.42 45.56
CA THR A 152 -15.47 27.45 44.48
C THR A 152 -14.59 26.21 44.46
N VAL A 153 -14.23 25.66 45.63
CA VAL A 153 -13.46 24.41 45.73
C VAL A 153 -14.27 23.24 45.14
N ILE A 154 -15.54 23.11 45.51
CA ILE A 154 -16.44 22.07 44.96
C ILE A 154 -16.52 22.18 43.43
N GLN A 155 -16.64 23.40 42.90
CA GLN A 155 -16.68 23.62 41.45
C GLN A 155 -15.36 23.24 40.77
N LEU A 156 -14.22 23.57 41.38
CA LEU A 156 -12.90 23.19 40.86
C LEU A 156 -12.65 21.68 40.93
N GLU A 157 -13.10 21.02 41.98
CA GLU A 157 -13.04 19.55 42.11
C GLU A 157 -13.89 18.87 41.03
N LYS A 158 -15.08 19.41 40.73
CA LYS A 158 -15.91 18.94 39.62
C LYS A 158 -15.19 19.10 38.27
N GLN A 159 -14.61 20.27 38.02
CA GLN A 159 -13.85 20.52 36.78
C GLN A 159 -12.64 19.60 36.66
N LYS A 160 -11.94 19.33 37.76
CA LYS A 160 -10.84 18.36 37.81
C LYS A 160 -11.32 16.96 37.43
N CYS A 161 -12.43 16.49 38.00
CA CYS A 161 -12.99 15.18 37.68
C CYS A 161 -13.40 15.07 36.20
N GLU A 162 -13.99 16.11 35.62
CA GLU A 162 -14.35 16.14 34.20
C GLU A 162 -13.11 16.14 33.29
N ALA A 163 -12.07 16.88 33.66
CA ALA A 163 -10.79 16.88 32.94
C ALA A 163 -10.10 15.51 33.00
N GLU A 164 -10.07 14.87 34.18
CA GLU A 164 -9.54 13.51 34.36
C GLU A 164 -10.28 12.48 33.49
N LYS A 165 -11.62 12.53 33.45
CA LYS A 165 -12.41 11.66 32.56
C LYS A 165 -12.11 11.89 31.08
N ARG A 166 -11.90 13.16 30.68
CA ARG A 166 -11.53 13.49 29.29
C ARG A 166 -10.15 12.95 28.94
N LEU A 167 -9.22 12.99 29.90
CA LEU A 167 -7.86 12.48 29.72
C LEU A 167 -7.87 10.94 29.60
N GLU A 168 -8.61 10.24 30.46
CA GLU A 168 -8.79 8.78 30.38
C GLU A 168 -9.41 8.33 29.04
N ALA A 169 -10.36 9.11 28.52
CA ALA A 169 -10.96 8.84 27.20
C ALA A 169 -9.95 9.01 26.06
N LEU A 170 -9.08 10.03 26.12
CA LEU A 170 -8.01 10.22 25.15
C LEU A 170 -6.96 9.11 25.25
N ASP A 171 -6.57 8.69 26.45
CA ASP A 171 -5.64 7.57 26.65
C ASP A 171 -6.21 6.26 26.08
N SER A 172 -7.49 6.01 26.31
CA SER A 172 -8.20 4.88 25.70
C SER A 172 -8.18 4.95 24.16
N GLN A 173 -8.35 6.14 23.58
CA GLN A 173 -8.27 6.34 22.13
C GLN A 173 -6.85 6.11 21.60
N ILE A 174 -5.82 6.59 22.30
CA ILE A 174 -4.42 6.35 21.96
C ILE A 174 -4.12 4.85 21.95
N ILE A 175 -4.57 4.11 22.97
CA ILE A 175 -4.40 2.65 23.03
C ILE A 175 -5.11 1.97 21.85
N GLN A 176 -6.32 2.39 21.49
CA GLN A 176 -7.06 1.84 20.36
C GLN A 176 -6.36 2.11 19.03
N LEU A 177 -5.93 3.35 18.79
CA LEU A 177 -5.18 3.72 17.59
C LEU A 177 -3.84 2.98 17.51
N GLY A 178 -3.14 2.84 18.64
CA GLY A 178 -1.91 2.06 18.73
C GLY A 178 -2.11 0.60 18.32
N ARG A 179 -3.19 -0.04 18.79
CA ARG A 179 -3.56 -1.40 18.36
C ARG A 179 -3.89 -1.47 16.87
N SER A 180 -4.59 -0.49 16.33
CA SER A 180 -4.92 -0.44 14.89
C SER A 180 -3.67 -0.28 14.03
N VAL A 181 -2.71 0.54 14.46
CA VAL A 181 -1.44 0.72 13.76
C VAL A 181 -0.62 -0.56 13.79
N GLU A 182 -0.53 -1.23 14.95
CA GLU A 182 0.19 -2.49 15.07
C GLU A 182 -0.45 -3.59 14.20
N GLN A 183 -1.78 -3.67 14.17
CA GLN A 183 -2.49 -4.61 13.28
C GLN A 183 -2.20 -4.34 11.80
N SER A 184 -2.21 -3.08 11.37
CA SER A 184 -1.84 -2.72 10.00
C SER A 184 -0.39 -3.06 9.68
N ARG A 185 0.52 -2.84 10.64
CA ARG A 185 1.94 -3.19 10.51
C ARG A 185 2.15 -4.69 10.40
N GLU A 186 1.41 -5.49 11.17
CA GLU A 186 1.46 -6.95 11.10
C GLU A 186 0.94 -7.46 9.74
N LYS A 187 -0.16 -6.90 9.22
CA LYS A 187 -0.65 -7.19 7.86
C LYS A 187 0.37 -6.84 6.79
N VAL A 188 1.03 -5.68 6.89
CA VAL A 188 2.10 -5.31 5.94
C VAL A 188 3.24 -6.33 6.00
N LYS A 189 3.67 -6.74 7.20
CA LYS A 189 4.72 -7.75 7.38
C LYS A 189 4.32 -9.12 6.80
N GLU A 190 3.06 -9.52 6.95
CA GLU A 190 2.53 -10.75 6.36
C GLU A 190 2.51 -10.67 4.83
N GLU A 191 2.06 -9.55 4.26
CA GLU A 191 2.06 -9.33 2.81
C GLU A 191 3.48 -9.22 2.24
N GLU A 192 4.43 -8.58 2.93
CA GLU A 192 5.84 -8.57 2.55
C GLU A 192 6.42 -9.99 2.52
N LYS A 193 6.10 -10.82 3.52
CA LYS A 193 6.52 -12.22 3.56
C LYS A 193 5.91 -13.01 2.40
N ARG A 194 4.61 -12.82 2.14
CA ARG A 194 3.89 -13.46 1.03
C ARG A 194 4.47 -13.04 -0.32
N LEU A 195 4.79 -11.76 -0.49
CA LEU A 195 5.43 -11.22 -1.69
C LEU A 195 6.84 -11.81 -1.88
N SER A 196 7.60 -11.96 -0.79
CA SER A 196 8.93 -12.59 -0.81
C SER A 196 8.85 -14.08 -1.17
N GLU A 197 7.88 -14.81 -0.62
CA GLU A 197 7.63 -16.21 -0.96
C GLU A 197 7.22 -16.34 -2.44
N PHE A 198 6.33 -15.48 -2.92
CA PHE A 198 5.93 -15.44 -4.34
C PHE A 198 7.10 -15.08 -5.27
N HIS A 199 7.96 -14.13 -4.90
CA HIS A 199 9.18 -13.83 -5.66
C HIS A 199 10.12 -15.03 -5.70
N SER A 200 10.36 -15.69 -4.56
CA SER A 200 11.17 -16.90 -4.52
C SER A 200 10.59 -17.98 -5.43
N GLN A 201 9.28 -18.21 -5.35
CA GLN A 201 8.57 -19.18 -6.18
C GLN A 201 8.71 -18.85 -7.67
N ASN A 202 8.51 -17.60 -8.09
CA ASN A 202 8.71 -17.19 -9.49
C ASN A 202 10.16 -17.33 -9.95
N THR A 203 11.16 -17.11 -9.09
CA THR A 203 12.56 -17.37 -9.45
C THR A 203 12.93 -18.85 -9.52
N GLN A 204 12.12 -19.71 -8.90
CA GLN A 204 12.35 -21.14 -8.75
C GLN A 204 11.50 -21.98 -9.72
N ASP A 205 10.32 -21.48 -10.11
CA ASP A 205 9.49 -21.96 -11.22
C ASP A 205 10.20 -21.59 -12.53
N GLY A 206 11.16 -22.46 -12.88
CA GLY A 206 12.17 -22.34 -13.91
C GLY A 206 11.67 -22.33 -15.36
N GLU A 207 10.53 -21.71 -15.68
CA GLU A 207 10.16 -21.49 -17.08
C GLU A 207 11.21 -20.61 -17.77
N ASP A 208 11.70 -19.54 -17.13
CA ASP A 208 12.72 -18.68 -17.73
C ASP A 208 14.12 -19.31 -17.79
N LYS A 209 14.47 -20.25 -16.89
CA LYS A 209 15.77 -20.94 -16.95
C LYS A 209 15.76 -22.06 -17.98
N SER A 210 14.73 -22.90 -18.01
CA SER A 210 14.64 -24.00 -18.97
C SER A 210 14.48 -23.49 -20.39
N THR A 211 13.63 -22.47 -20.61
CA THR A 211 13.44 -21.89 -21.95
C THR A 211 14.68 -21.13 -22.42
N ASN A 212 15.40 -20.44 -21.52
CA ASN A 212 16.65 -19.78 -21.88
C ASN A 212 17.78 -20.79 -22.18
N GLU A 213 17.85 -21.90 -21.45
CA GLU A 213 18.80 -22.98 -21.75
C GLU A 213 18.49 -23.67 -23.09
N GLU A 214 17.21 -23.95 -23.38
CA GLU A 214 16.77 -24.48 -24.67
C GLU A 214 17.03 -23.49 -25.81
N LEU A 215 16.78 -22.20 -25.61
CA LEU A 215 17.07 -21.15 -26.59
C LEU A 215 18.56 -21.05 -26.90
N ILE A 216 19.41 -21.10 -25.86
CA ILE A 216 20.87 -21.10 -26.02
C ILE A 216 21.33 -22.36 -26.77
N HIS A 217 20.73 -23.52 -26.50
CA HIS A 217 21.03 -24.76 -27.21
C HIS A 217 20.67 -24.66 -28.69
N VAL A 218 19.42 -24.27 -29.00
CA VAL A 218 18.94 -24.11 -30.38
C VAL A 218 19.77 -23.06 -31.13
N GLN A 219 20.15 -21.95 -30.47
CA GLN A 219 20.98 -20.93 -31.09
C GLN A 219 22.40 -21.43 -31.41
N ARG A 220 22.98 -22.27 -30.55
CA ARG A 220 24.27 -22.92 -30.81
C ARG A 220 24.18 -23.91 -31.98
N GLU A 221 23.11 -24.69 -32.03
CA GLU A 221 22.87 -25.64 -33.11
C GLU A 221 22.69 -24.93 -34.46
N VAL A 222 21.92 -23.84 -34.49
CA VAL A 222 21.76 -22.99 -35.69
C VAL A 222 23.11 -22.43 -36.15
N GLN A 223 23.95 -21.93 -35.24
CA GLN A 223 25.29 -21.46 -35.60
C GLN A 223 26.18 -22.58 -36.16
N SER A 224 26.11 -23.78 -35.59
CA SER A 224 26.85 -24.94 -36.08
C SER A 224 26.40 -25.33 -37.49
N LEU A 225 25.10 -25.45 -37.70
CA LEU A 225 24.51 -25.77 -39.01
C LEU A 225 24.81 -24.69 -40.06
N GLU A 226 24.85 -23.42 -39.66
CA GLU A 226 25.23 -22.33 -40.57
C GLU A 226 26.73 -22.36 -40.92
N GLY A 227 27.58 -22.79 -39.98
CA GLY A 227 28.98 -23.10 -40.24
C GLY A 227 29.15 -24.23 -41.24
N GLU A 228 28.44 -25.34 -41.04
CA GLU A 228 28.45 -26.49 -41.94
C GLU A 228 27.87 -26.16 -43.33
N LYS A 229 26.80 -25.36 -43.38
CA LYS A 229 26.26 -24.86 -44.66
C LYS A 229 27.29 -24.03 -45.42
N LYS A 230 28.07 -23.19 -44.74
CA LYS A 230 29.14 -22.39 -45.38
C LYS A 230 30.25 -23.28 -45.91
N THR A 231 30.70 -24.28 -45.14
CA THR A 231 31.76 -25.20 -45.60
C THR A 231 31.29 -26.03 -46.79
N LEU A 232 30.06 -26.58 -46.73
CA LEU A 232 29.44 -27.30 -47.84
C LEU A 232 29.26 -26.41 -49.07
N SER A 233 28.88 -25.14 -48.90
CA SER A 233 28.77 -24.21 -50.03
C SER A 233 30.13 -23.97 -50.70
N VAL A 234 31.21 -23.87 -49.93
CA VAL A 234 32.57 -23.70 -50.46
C VAL A 234 33.02 -24.96 -51.19
N THR A 235 32.81 -26.15 -50.62
CA THR A 235 33.19 -27.41 -51.29
C THR A 235 32.40 -27.62 -52.58
N LEU A 236 31.10 -27.29 -52.60
CA LEU A 236 30.27 -27.37 -53.80
C LEU A 236 30.77 -26.39 -54.88
N SER A 237 31.14 -25.17 -54.51
CA SER A 237 31.76 -24.22 -55.44
C SER A 237 33.10 -24.72 -56.00
N GLN A 238 33.93 -25.35 -55.17
CA GLN A 238 35.19 -25.97 -55.60
C GLN A 238 34.95 -27.13 -56.57
N HIS A 239 34.00 -28.02 -56.27
CA HIS A 239 33.62 -29.12 -57.15
C HIS A 239 33.08 -28.59 -58.50
N ASN A 240 32.25 -27.54 -58.49
CA ASN A 240 31.76 -26.92 -59.72
C ASN A 240 32.91 -26.34 -60.57
N ALA A 241 33.88 -25.66 -59.95
CA ALA A 241 35.05 -25.15 -60.65
C ALA A 241 35.93 -26.29 -61.22
N ALA A 242 36.06 -27.40 -60.50
CA ALA A 242 36.78 -28.58 -60.97
C ALA A 242 36.05 -29.24 -62.16
N ILE A 243 34.72 -29.32 -62.12
CA ILE A 243 33.89 -29.81 -63.23
C ILE A 243 34.04 -28.91 -64.45
N GLU A 244 34.02 -27.59 -64.30
CA GLU A 244 34.23 -26.64 -65.39
C GLU A 244 35.63 -26.77 -66.00
N LYS A 245 36.66 -26.97 -65.16
CA LYS A 245 38.02 -27.25 -65.66
C LYS A 245 38.07 -28.56 -66.46
N ALA A 246 37.44 -29.62 -65.94
CA ALA A 246 37.41 -30.91 -66.61
C ALA A 246 36.64 -30.85 -67.94
N SER A 247 35.53 -30.10 -68.01
CA SER A 247 34.78 -29.91 -69.26
C SER A 247 35.59 -29.11 -70.29
N LEU A 248 36.33 -28.08 -69.86
CA LEU A 248 37.25 -27.36 -70.75
C LEU A 248 38.36 -28.26 -71.31
N GLU A 249 38.97 -29.11 -70.48
CA GLU A 249 39.97 -30.07 -70.96
C GLU A 249 39.36 -31.13 -71.88
N LEU A 250 38.14 -31.60 -71.59
CA LEU A 250 37.42 -32.52 -72.47
C LEU A 250 37.19 -31.90 -73.85
N THR A 251 36.71 -30.65 -73.92
CA THR A 251 36.50 -29.96 -75.21
C THR A 251 37.81 -29.73 -75.99
N LYS A 252 38.94 -29.50 -75.30
CA LYS A 252 40.27 -29.43 -75.96
C LYS A 252 40.66 -30.79 -76.53
N PHE A 253 40.44 -31.87 -75.78
CA PHE A 253 40.74 -33.22 -76.22
C PHE A 253 39.87 -33.63 -77.42
N GLU A 254 38.57 -33.33 -77.38
CA GLU A 254 37.65 -33.55 -78.51
C GLU A 254 38.13 -32.83 -79.78
N ARG A 255 38.61 -31.58 -79.68
CA ARG A 255 39.19 -30.86 -80.82
C ARG A 255 40.46 -31.51 -81.34
N ARG A 256 41.32 -32.02 -80.45
CA ARG A 256 42.54 -32.76 -80.84
C ARG A 256 42.18 -34.07 -81.55
N CYS A 257 41.21 -34.82 -81.04
CA CYS A 257 40.70 -36.03 -81.70
C CYS A 257 40.16 -35.71 -83.10
N ALA A 258 39.33 -34.68 -83.25
CA ALA A 258 38.81 -34.28 -84.56
C ALA A 258 39.93 -33.91 -85.56
N ASN A 259 40.96 -33.17 -85.11
CA ASN A 259 42.11 -32.84 -85.95
C ASN A 259 42.93 -34.08 -86.36
N VAL A 260 43.15 -35.00 -85.41
CA VAL A 260 43.85 -36.28 -85.71
C VAL A 260 43.03 -37.14 -86.66
N GLU A 261 41.71 -37.21 -86.50
CA GLU A 261 40.81 -37.92 -87.44
C GLU A 261 40.88 -37.32 -88.85
N GLU A 262 40.92 -35.98 -88.99
CA GLU A 262 41.06 -35.31 -90.29
C GLU A 262 42.42 -35.63 -90.94
N ILE A 263 43.50 -35.55 -90.17
CA ILE A 263 44.85 -35.92 -90.65
C ILE A 263 44.88 -37.39 -91.07
N THR A 264 44.28 -38.28 -90.29
CA THR A 264 44.22 -39.71 -90.60
C THR A 264 43.48 -39.97 -91.91
N LYS A 265 42.31 -39.34 -92.12
CA LYS A 265 41.57 -39.40 -93.39
C LYS A 265 42.40 -38.86 -94.57
N ARG A 266 43.16 -37.78 -94.37
CA ARG A 266 44.05 -37.22 -95.39
C ARG A 266 45.15 -38.22 -95.76
N ILE A 267 45.80 -38.81 -94.76
CA ILE A 267 46.84 -39.82 -94.96
C ILE A 267 46.27 -41.08 -95.65
N GLU A 268 45.08 -41.54 -95.26
CA GLU A 268 44.41 -42.67 -95.90
C GLU A 268 44.14 -42.42 -97.39
N ASN A 269 43.63 -41.23 -97.75
CA ASN A 269 43.40 -40.86 -99.15
C ASN A 269 44.70 -40.81 -99.97
N GLU A 270 45.78 -40.24 -99.42
CA GLU A 270 47.08 -40.22 -100.10
C GLU A 270 47.69 -41.62 -100.23
N ASN A 271 47.57 -42.47 -99.20
CA ASN A 271 47.96 -43.88 -99.29
C ASN A 271 47.18 -44.64 -100.37
N GLU A 272 45.89 -44.35 -100.56
CA GLU A 272 45.09 -44.96 -101.63
C GLU A 272 45.57 -44.51 -103.02
N LYS A 273 45.90 -43.22 -103.18
CA LYS A 273 46.49 -42.71 -104.44
C LYS A 273 47.85 -43.36 -104.72
N LEU A 274 48.74 -43.42 -103.72
CA LEU A 274 50.03 -44.11 -103.83
C LEU A 274 49.86 -45.58 -104.20
N LYS A 275 48.89 -46.28 -103.58
CA LYS A 275 48.59 -47.67 -103.89
C LYS A 275 48.15 -47.84 -105.35
N LYS A 276 47.21 -47.01 -105.84
CA LYS A 276 46.78 -47.03 -107.24
C LYS A 276 47.92 -46.74 -108.21
N ALA A 277 48.79 -45.78 -107.88
CA ALA A 277 49.95 -45.47 -108.70
C ALA A 277 50.99 -46.61 -108.71
N ALA A 278 51.24 -47.25 -107.57
CA ALA A 278 52.10 -48.43 -107.49
C ALA A 278 51.55 -49.62 -108.29
N GLU A 279 50.22 -49.84 -108.27
CA GLU A 279 49.54 -50.85 -109.08
C GLU A 279 49.68 -50.56 -110.58
N ARG A 280 49.53 -49.29 -111.02
CA ARG A 280 49.73 -48.90 -112.43
C ARG A 280 51.17 -49.07 -112.89
N LEU A 281 52.15 -48.63 -112.10
CA LEU A 281 53.56 -48.87 -112.40
C LEU A 281 53.88 -50.36 -112.52
N SER A 282 53.29 -51.19 -111.66
CA SER A 282 53.46 -52.65 -111.75
C SER A 282 52.89 -53.20 -113.07
N GLN A 283 51.74 -52.71 -113.52
CA GLN A 283 51.15 -53.08 -114.83
C GLN A 283 51.98 -52.59 -116.02
N LEU A 284 52.53 -51.36 -115.95
CA LEU A 284 53.37 -50.80 -117.01
C LEU A 284 54.74 -51.49 -117.10
N LEU A 285 55.28 -51.95 -115.97
CA LEU A 285 56.49 -52.77 -115.95
C LEU A 285 56.26 -54.11 -116.68
N GLU A 286 55.06 -54.67 -116.57
CA GLU A 286 54.65 -55.92 -117.20
C GLU A 286 54.41 -55.76 -118.72
N SER A 287 54.01 -54.57 -119.19
CA SER A 287 53.83 -54.26 -120.61
C SER A 287 55.10 -53.77 -121.34
N ASN A 288 56.19 -53.52 -120.60
CA ASN A 288 57.51 -53.10 -121.11
C ASN A 288 57.53 -51.77 -121.89
N ASP A 289 56.60 -50.85 -121.57
CA ASP A 289 56.49 -49.52 -122.18
C ASP A 289 57.28 -48.46 -121.39
N ILE A 290 58.51 -48.18 -121.83
CA ILE A 290 59.50 -47.38 -121.09
C ILE A 290 59.18 -45.87 -121.10
N GLU A 291 58.47 -45.38 -122.13
CA GLU A 291 58.23 -43.94 -122.28
C GLU A 291 57.07 -43.46 -121.39
N THR A 292 56.00 -44.26 -121.27
CA THR A 292 54.89 -44.00 -120.34
C THR A 292 55.28 -44.22 -118.88
N LEU A 293 56.19 -45.17 -118.61
CA LEU A 293 56.73 -45.44 -117.27
C LEU A 293 57.43 -44.22 -116.65
N ASN A 294 58.22 -43.47 -117.44
CA ASN A 294 58.91 -42.29 -116.92
C ASN A 294 57.93 -41.17 -116.55
N LYS A 295 56.85 -41.02 -117.30
CA LYS A 295 55.80 -40.04 -117.00
C LYS A 295 55.04 -40.37 -115.71
N GLU A 296 54.69 -41.63 -115.49
CA GLU A 296 54.07 -42.05 -114.22
C GLU A 296 55.02 -41.96 -113.02
N LYS A 297 56.32 -42.16 -113.23
CA LYS A 297 57.34 -41.92 -112.20
C LYS A 297 57.34 -40.47 -111.71
N ASP A 298 57.22 -39.51 -112.64
CA ASP A 298 57.20 -38.08 -112.31
C ASP A 298 55.89 -37.70 -111.60
N GLU A 299 54.76 -38.31 -111.98
CA GLU A 299 53.48 -38.15 -111.28
C GLU A 299 53.52 -38.71 -109.85
N LEU A 300 54.17 -39.87 -109.62
CA LEU A 300 54.40 -40.39 -108.27
C LEU A 300 55.27 -39.48 -107.42
N PHE A 301 56.31 -38.89 -108.01
CA PHE A 301 57.17 -37.96 -107.31
C PHE A 301 56.40 -36.71 -106.87
N ALA A 302 55.46 -36.22 -107.69
CA ALA A 302 54.58 -35.12 -107.32
C ALA A 302 53.68 -35.46 -106.12
N VAL A 303 53.09 -36.67 -106.08
CA VAL A 303 52.30 -37.15 -104.93
C VAL A 303 53.18 -37.25 -103.67
N LEU A 304 54.41 -37.75 -103.80
CA LEU A 304 55.33 -37.88 -102.66
C LEU A 304 55.76 -36.52 -102.09
N VAL A 305 55.93 -35.51 -102.95
CA VAL A 305 56.22 -34.12 -102.55
C VAL A 305 55.05 -33.49 -101.80
N GLU A 306 53.80 -33.80 -102.17
CA GLU A 306 52.62 -33.36 -101.43
C GLU A 306 52.50 -33.99 -100.02
N ILE A 307 53.16 -35.13 -99.78
CA ILE A 307 53.15 -35.86 -98.50
C ILE A 307 54.22 -35.33 -97.52
N SER A 308 55.36 -34.83 -98.00
CA SER A 308 56.43 -34.28 -97.14
C SER A 308 55.97 -33.28 -96.05
N PRO A 309 55.12 -32.26 -96.34
CA PRO A 309 54.70 -31.31 -95.32
C PRO A 309 53.72 -31.90 -94.27
N ILE A 310 53.17 -33.09 -94.50
CA ILE A 310 52.30 -33.81 -93.55
C ILE A 310 53.14 -34.52 -92.48
N VAL A 311 54.36 -34.94 -92.83
CA VAL A 311 55.26 -35.69 -91.94
C VAL A 311 56.22 -34.75 -91.19
N GLU A 312 56.65 -33.64 -91.80
CA GLU A 312 57.64 -32.72 -91.20
C GLU A 312 57.07 -31.68 -90.22
N ASN A 313 55.74 -31.51 -90.11
CA ASN A 313 55.11 -30.61 -89.12
C ASN A 313 54.82 -31.28 -87.77
N GLN A 314 55.65 -32.22 -87.34
CA GLN A 314 55.63 -32.77 -85.99
C GLN A 314 57.00 -32.72 -85.32
N ASP A 315 57.50 -31.51 -85.05
CA ASP A 315 58.28 -31.30 -83.84
C ASP A 315 58.21 -29.84 -83.37
N SER A 316 57.46 -29.61 -82.28
CA SER A 316 57.64 -28.50 -81.31
C SER A 316 56.47 -28.53 -80.32
N GLY A 317 56.48 -29.56 -79.49
CA GLY A 317 55.49 -29.70 -78.43
C GLY A 317 55.74 -30.97 -77.63
N VAL A 318 57.01 -31.28 -77.38
CA VAL A 318 57.44 -32.31 -76.42
C VAL A 318 56.65 -32.06 -75.15
N ALA A 319 55.64 -32.91 -74.93
CA ALA A 319 55.02 -33.09 -73.65
C ALA A 319 56.12 -33.62 -72.74
N THR A 320 56.75 -32.72 -72.00
CA THR A 320 57.39 -33.10 -70.74
C THR A 320 56.32 -33.82 -69.93
N ASP A 321 56.54 -35.10 -69.75
CA ASP A 321 55.77 -36.00 -68.91
C ASP A 321 55.39 -35.29 -67.58
N PRO A 322 54.09 -35.12 -67.27
CA PRO A 322 53.66 -34.49 -66.02
C PRO A 322 54.04 -35.32 -64.79
N PHE A 323 54.49 -36.56 -64.94
CA PHE A 323 54.95 -37.43 -63.86
C PHE A 323 56.48 -37.40 -63.64
N VAL A 324 57.28 -36.87 -64.56
CA VAL A 324 58.75 -36.81 -64.40
C VAL A 324 59.20 -35.68 -63.47
N ALA A 325 58.37 -34.67 -63.22
CA ALA A 325 58.65 -33.61 -62.25
C ALA A 325 58.51 -34.04 -60.77
N ALA A 326 57.97 -35.24 -60.50
CA ALA A 326 57.78 -35.74 -59.13
C ALA A 326 59.03 -36.45 -58.54
N VAL A 327 60.10 -36.59 -59.32
CA VAL A 327 61.37 -37.15 -58.81
C VAL A 327 62.43 -36.06 -58.77
N ARG A 328 62.26 -35.14 -57.82
CA ARG A 328 63.38 -34.39 -57.23
C ARG A 328 63.51 -34.80 -55.76
N PRO A 329 64.70 -35.22 -55.30
CA PRO A 329 64.91 -35.63 -53.92
C PRO A 329 64.87 -34.37 -53.05
N GLY A 330 63.84 -34.23 -52.22
CA GLY A 330 63.77 -33.07 -51.32
C GLY A 330 62.46 -32.79 -50.59
N ILE A 331 61.35 -33.47 -50.88
CA ILE A 331 60.13 -33.38 -50.07
C ILE A 331 59.54 -34.79 -49.91
N GLY A 332 59.43 -35.24 -48.66
CA GLY A 332 58.90 -36.54 -48.27
C GLY A 332 57.42 -36.67 -48.61
N PHE A 333 57.09 -37.75 -49.31
CA PHE A 333 55.75 -38.30 -49.42
C PHE A 333 55.67 -39.54 -48.51
N GLU A 334 55.53 -39.29 -47.22
CA GLU A 334 54.87 -40.22 -46.31
C GLU A 334 53.65 -39.47 -45.79
N THR A 335 52.48 -39.74 -46.38
CA THR A 335 51.19 -39.87 -45.69
C THR A 335 50.06 -39.93 -46.74
N ASP A 336 49.34 -41.04 -46.69
CA ASP A 336 48.00 -41.24 -47.25
C ASP A 336 47.09 -40.02 -46.97
N PRO A 337 46.36 -39.49 -47.97
CA PRO A 337 45.45 -38.35 -47.80
C PRO A 337 44.27 -38.61 -46.85
N PHE A 338 44.12 -39.84 -46.34
CA PHE A 338 43.17 -40.20 -45.29
C PHE A 338 43.81 -40.55 -43.93
N ALA A 339 45.14 -40.41 -43.78
CA ALA A 339 45.83 -40.67 -42.52
C ALA A 339 45.91 -39.39 -41.66
N SER A 340 45.10 -39.36 -40.60
CA SER A 340 45.14 -38.37 -39.52
C SER A 340 46.56 -38.25 -38.94
N THR A 341 47.15 -37.05 -39.05
CA THR A 341 48.43 -36.72 -38.41
C THR A 341 48.19 -36.40 -36.94
N THR A 342 48.62 -37.32 -36.08
CA THR A 342 48.75 -37.15 -34.64
C THR A 342 49.92 -36.21 -34.33
N ASN A 343 49.63 -34.92 -34.10
CA ASN A 343 50.58 -34.02 -33.44
C ASN A 343 50.31 -34.00 -31.93
N SER A 344 51.22 -34.66 -31.22
CA SER A 344 51.39 -34.70 -29.77
C SER A 344 51.86 -33.35 -29.22
N SER A 345 50.92 -32.44 -28.93
CA SER A 345 51.12 -31.33 -27.97
C SER A 345 49.83 -30.76 -27.35
N PHE A 346 48.70 -31.46 -27.45
CA PHE A 346 47.47 -31.12 -26.73
C PHE A 346 46.81 -32.39 -26.14
N THR A 347 47.52 -33.09 -25.26
CA THR A 347 46.91 -34.14 -24.43
C THR A 347 46.46 -33.53 -23.11
N ASN A 348 45.28 -32.94 -23.07
CA ASN A 348 44.44 -32.95 -21.87
C ASN A 348 42.97 -32.57 -22.14
N PHE A 349 42.27 -33.30 -23.01
CA PHE A 349 40.83 -33.52 -22.88
C PHE A 349 40.39 -34.65 -23.84
N ASP A 350 40.29 -35.87 -23.34
CA ASP A 350 39.69 -37.00 -24.06
C ASP A 350 38.26 -37.21 -23.52
N ALA A 351 37.26 -37.03 -24.38
CA ALA A 351 35.84 -37.06 -24.03
C ALA A 351 35.18 -38.44 -24.23
N PHE A 352 35.95 -39.50 -24.53
CA PHE A 352 35.39 -40.85 -24.73
C PHE A 352 36.18 -41.99 -24.06
N SER A 353 36.97 -41.69 -23.02
CA SER A 353 37.52 -42.71 -22.11
C SER A 353 36.62 -43.02 -20.90
N GLY A 354 35.34 -42.62 -20.95
CA GLY A 354 34.34 -42.95 -19.94
C GLY A 354 33.52 -44.18 -20.33
N LYS A 355 33.40 -45.13 -19.39
CA LYS A 355 32.56 -46.34 -19.48
C LYS A 355 31.22 -46.08 -20.20
N ASP A 356 30.95 -46.94 -21.17
CA ASP A 356 29.64 -47.14 -21.80
C ASP A 356 28.56 -47.41 -20.72
N PRO A 357 27.50 -46.58 -20.61
CA PRO A 357 26.45 -46.76 -19.62
C PRO A 357 25.34 -47.74 -20.04
N PHE A 358 25.45 -48.44 -21.18
CA PHE A 358 24.39 -49.34 -21.69
C PHE A 358 24.85 -50.77 -22.05
N GLY A 359 25.96 -51.25 -21.50
CA GLY A 359 26.51 -52.60 -21.77
C GLY A 359 26.15 -53.70 -20.74
N SER A 360 24.98 -54.33 -20.92
CA SER A 360 24.57 -55.73 -20.60
C SER A 360 24.72 -56.34 -19.18
N ASP A 361 23.61 -56.92 -18.68
CA ASP A 361 23.66 -58.24 -18.02
C ASP A 361 22.32 -59.00 -18.15
N ILE A 362 22.35 -60.11 -18.91
CA ILE A 362 21.26 -61.09 -19.06
C ILE A 362 21.85 -62.47 -18.76
N SER A 363 21.64 -62.98 -17.54
CA SER A 363 21.29 -64.39 -17.30
C SER A 363 21.12 -64.65 -15.80
N ASN A 364 19.89 -64.84 -15.33
CA ASN A 364 19.65 -65.91 -14.35
C ASN A 364 18.21 -66.41 -14.39
N THR A 365 18.10 -67.72 -14.29
CA THR A 365 16.93 -68.57 -14.55
C THR A 365 16.11 -68.80 -13.29
N LYS A 366 14.78 -68.57 -13.32
CA LYS A 366 13.75 -69.45 -12.69
C LYS A 366 12.31 -68.99 -12.99
N SER A 367 11.50 -69.88 -13.55
CA SER A 367 10.02 -69.84 -13.62
C SER A 367 9.43 -70.74 -12.51
N PRO A 368 8.09 -70.91 -12.29
CA PRO A 368 6.85 -70.20 -12.73
C PRO A 368 5.88 -69.98 -11.49
N PRO A 369 4.52 -69.80 -11.54
CA PRO A 369 3.58 -69.79 -12.69
C PRO A 369 2.46 -68.72 -12.76
N ALA A 370 1.98 -68.56 -14.01
CA ALA A 370 0.69 -68.15 -14.58
C ALA A 370 -0.41 -67.48 -13.72
N ILE A 371 -1.03 -66.42 -14.27
CA ILE A 371 -2.48 -66.32 -14.59
C ILE A 371 -2.79 -65.08 -15.46
N ALA A 372 -3.44 -65.36 -16.60
CA ALA A 372 -4.51 -64.63 -17.30
C ALA A 372 -4.48 -63.10 -17.59
N THR A 373 -4.54 -62.84 -18.91
CA THR A 373 -5.52 -61.98 -19.64
C THR A 373 -5.41 -60.45 -19.71
N SER A 374 -5.43 -60.02 -20.98
CA SER A 374 -6.19 -58.92 -21.58
C SER A 374 -5.50 -57.57 -21.80
N SER A 375 -5.52 -57.22 -23.08
CA SER A 375 -5.23 -55.94 -23.72
C SER A 375 -6.09 -54.80 -23.18
N LYS A 376 -5.50 -53.62 -22.99
CA LYS A 376 -6.23 -52.34 -23.07
C LYS A 376 -5.29 -51.13 -23.25
N THR A 377 -5.70 -50.28 -24.18
CA THR A 377 -5.21 -48.96 -24.59
C THR A 377 -5.12 -47.93 -23.44
N PRO A 378 -4.34 -46.84 -23.61
CA PRO A 378 -4.11 -45.82 -22.59
C PRO A 378 -5.38 -45.01 -22.23
N PRO A 379 -5.45 -44.46 -20.99
CA PRO A 379 -6.63 -43.75 -20.49
C PRO A 379 -6.83 -42.36 -21.13
N PRO A 380 -8.07 -41.84 -21.17
CA PRO A 380 -8.36 -40.55 -21.78
C PRO A 380 -8.04 -39.36 -20.87
N ARG A 381 -7.69 -38.24 -21.49
CA ARG A 381 -7.46 -36.91 -20.89
C ARG A 381 -8.73 -36.40 -20.16
N PRO A 382 -8.61 -35.72 -18.99
CA PRO A 382 -9.75 -35.06 -18.37
C PRO A 382 -10.25 -33.88 -19.21
N ALA A 383 -11.57 -33.73 -19.33
CA ALA A 383 -12.25 -32.62 -20.00
C ALA A 383 -12.20 -31.33 -19.15
N PRO A 384 -12.27 -30.13 -19.77
CA PRO A 384 -12.39 -28.88 -19.03
C PRO A 384 -13.76 -28.77 -18.34
N PRO A 385 -13.85 -28.14 -17.15
CA PRO A 385 -15.13 -28.03 -16.44
C PRO A 385 -16.09 -27.12 -17.21
N LYS A 386 -17.33 -27.60 -17.37
CA LYS A 386 -18.47 -26.85 -17.90
C LYS A 386 -18.90 -25.77 -16.90
N SER A 387 -19.18 -24.59 -17.42
CA SER A 387 -19.81 -23.47 -16.74
C SER A 387 -21.16 -23.86 -16.12
N LEU A 388 -21.24 -23.86 -14.79
CA LEU A 388 -22.50 -23.83 -14.05
C LEU A 388 -22.87 -22.36 -13.82
N LYS A 389 -23.98 -21.94 -14.44
CA LYS A 389 -24.71 -20.74 -14.06
C LYS A 389 -25.41 -21.01 -12.73
N THR A 390 -24.95 -20.36 -11.67
CA THR A 390 -25.77 -20.07 -10.48
C THR A 390 -25.68 -18.58 -10.22
N VAL A 391 -26.86 -17.97 -10.14
CA VAL A 391 -27.12 -16.57 -9.84
C VAL A 391 -26.69 -16.32 -8.40
N GLU A 392 -25.65 -15.51 -8.21
CA GLU A 392 -25.42 -14.75 -6.99
C GLU A 392 -24.84 -13.40 -7.37
N SER A 393 -25.47 -12.37 -6.84
CA SER A 393 -25.32 -10.95 -7.15
C SER A 393 -23.89 -10.45 -6.96
N ASP A 394 -23.40 -9.76 -7.98
CA ASP A 394 -22.19 -8.94 -7.95
C ASP A 394 -22.27 -7.89 -6.81
N PRO A 395 -21.38 -7.94 -5.80
CA PRO A 395 -21.34 -7.00 -4.69
C PRO A 395 -20.79 -5.62 -5.09
N PHE A 396 -20.35 -5.44 -6.34
CA PHE A 396 -19.85 -4.18 -6.89
C PHE A 396 -20.73 -3.60 -8.01
N SER A 397 -21.96 -4.11 -8.17
CA SER A 397 -22.95 -3.56 -9.11
C SER A 397 -23.60 -2.24 -8.63
N GLY A 398 -23.16 -1.72 -7.48
CA GLY A 398 -23.53 -0.39 -6.99
C GLY A 398 -22.60 0.68 -7.55
N VAL A 399 -23.11 1.46 -8.50
CA VAL A 399 -22.67 2.81 -8.95
C VAL A 399 -21.17 3.10 -8.81
N ASP A 400 -20.47 3.02 -9.94
CA ASP A 400 -19.09 3.48 -10.12
C ASP A 400 -18.90 4.93 -9.60
N PRO A 401 -18.05 5.16 -8.58
CA PRO A 401 -17.83 6.48 -8.01
C PRO A 401 -16.98 7.41 -8.88
N PHE A 402 -16.51 6.95 -10.05
CA PHE A 402 -15.72 7.74 -11.01
C PHE A 402 -16.38 7.90 -12.39
N ALA A 403 -17.64 7.50 -12.53
CA ALA A 403 -18.41 7.76 -13.74
C ALA A 403 -18.78 9.25 -13.84
N GLU A 404 -17.96 9.99 -14.56
CA GLU A 404 -18.20 11.37 -14.98
C GLU A 404 -19.52 11.45 -15.79
N SER A 405 -20.49 12.22 -15.31
CA SER A 405 -21.66 12.63 -16.11
C SER A 405 -22.14 14.01 -15.68
N GLY A 406 -22.18 14.90 -16.67
CA GLY A 406 -22.51 16.30 -16.50
C GLY A 406 -23.98 16.59 -16.18
N VAL A 407 -24.15 17.78 -15.60
CA VAL A 407 -25.28 18.71 -15.70
C VAL A 407 -26.69 18.15 -15.45
N THR A 408 -27.27 18.43 -14.27
CA THR A 408 -28.40 19.36 -14.10
C THR A 408 -28.87 19.43 -12.64
N ALA A 409 -29.04 20.67 -12.17
CA ALA A 409 -29.86 21.20 -11.07
C ALA A 409 -30.54 20.24 -10.07
N ALA A 410 -30.27 20.43 -8.77
CA ALA A 410 -31.22 21.06 -7.83
C ALA A 410 -30.82 20.87 -6.34
N ALA A 411 -30.94 21.97 -5.59
CA ALA A 411 -31.32 22.09 -4.19
C ALA A 411 -30.48 21.46 -3.05
N ALA A 412 -29.86 22.36 -2.27
CA ALA A 412 -29.80 22.44 -0.80
C ALA A 412 -29.22 21.21 -0.05
N THR A 413 -28.08 21.30 0.64
CA THR A 413 -27.87 22.11 1.85
C THR A 413 -26.37 22.05 2.20
N THR A 414 -25.78 23.20 2.50
CA THR A 414 -24.33 23.40 2.67
C THR A 414 -23.95 23.41 4.15
N ASP A 415 -22.98 22.58 4.54
CA ASP A 415 -22.18 22.76 5.75
C ASP A 415 -20.81 23.33 5.38
N GLN A 416 -20.53 24.52 5.92
CA GLN A 416 -19.24 25.04 6.41
C GLN A 416 -17.99 24.92 5.53
N PHE A 417 -17.66 26.02 4.83
CA PHE A 417 -16.27 26.48 4.68
C PHE A 417 -16.23 28.01 4.75
N ALA A 418 -15.22 28.55 5.44
CA ALA A 418 -15.13 29.94 5.90
C ALA A 418 -15.30 30.98 4.78
N ASP A 419 -16.22 31.93 5.01
CA ASP A 419 -16.47 33.09 4.16
C ASP A 419 -15.69 34.31 4.71
N PHE A 420 -14.74 34.83 3.94
CA PHE A 420 -13.88 35.98 4.26
C PHE A 420 -14.42 37.28 3.66
N ALA A 421 -15.73 37.48 3.64
CA ALA A 421 -16.37 38.65 3.02
C ALA A 421 -16.79 39.77 3.98
N ASN A 422 -16.40 39.74 5.26
CA ASN A 422 -16.88 40.73 6.24
C ASN A 422 -15.77 41.57 6.90
N PHE A 423 -14.97 42.24 6.08
CA PHE A 423 -14.08 43.31 6.53
C PHE A 423 -14.54 44.63 5.92
N ASP A 424 -15.64 45.18 6.43
CA ASP A 424 -16.02 46.57 6.18
C ASP A 424 -16.50 47.22 7.47
N ALA A 425 -15.52 47.64 8.28
CA ALA A 425 -15.75 48.41 9.50
C ALA A 425 -14.82 49.64 9.51
N PHE A 426 -14.90 50.46 8.46
CA PHE A 426 -14.50 51.87 8.51
C PHE A 426 -15.24 52.67 7.42
N ALA A 427 -16.52 52.94 7.65
CA ALA A 427 -17.27 53.92 6.86
C ALA A 427 -18.36 54.61 7.69
N LYS A 428 -17.94 55.75 8.29
CA LYS A 428 -18.68 57.01 8.46
C LYS A 428 -20.02 57.06 9.23
N SER A 429 -19.90 57.83 10.30
CA SER A 429 -20.74 58.97 10.73
C SER A 429 -21.90 58.72 11.69
#